data_AF-A0A3N2AVN5-F1
#
_entry.id   AF-A0A3N2AVN5-F1
#
_cell.length_a   1.000
_cell.length_b   1.000
_cell.length_c   1.000
_cell.angle_alpha   90.00
_cell.angle_beta   90.00
_cell.angle_gamma   90.00
#
_symmetry.space_group_name_H-M   'P 1'
#
loop_
_entity.id
_entity.type
_entity.pdbx_description
1 polymer ?
#
loop_
_entity_poly.entity_id
_entity_poly.type
_entity_poly.pdbx_seq_one_letter_code
_entity_poly.pdbx_strand_id
1 'polypeptide(L)' 'MKKLLFLAIGVVIGVFAARRIEETEKGKALLDNVDARSREFTDAVKDGYQARDRELRGE' A
#
# COMPACT_ATOMS: atom_id res chain seq x y z
N MET A 1 -11.87 -11.28 26.60
CA MET A 1 -12.90 -11.83 25.68
C MET A 1 -13.52 -10.78 24.74
N LYS A 2 -14.08 -9.66 25.22
CA LYS A 2 -14.73 -8.65 24.33
C LYS A 2 -13.82 -8.04 23.25
N LYS A 3 -12.54 -7.80 23.55
CA LYS A 3 -11.57 -7.25 22.58
C LYS A 3 -11.33 -8.17 21.38
N LEU A 4 -11.28 -9.48 21.62
CA LEU A 4 -11.12 -10.48 20.56
C LEU A 4 -12.37 -10.57 19.68
N LEU A 5 -13.56 -10.39 20.26
CA LEU A 5 -14.80 -10.31 19.50
C LEU A 5 -14.82 -9.08 18.58
N PHE A 6 -14.44 -7.91 19.08
CA PHE A 6 -14.34 -6.70 18.24
C PHE A 6 -13.27 -6.83 17.15
N LEU A 7 -12.14 -7.48 17.45
CA LEU A 7 -11.13 -7.79 16.46
C LEU A 7 -11.68 -8.70 15.37
N ALA A 8 -12.37 -9.79 15.74
CA ALA A 8 -12.97 -10.72 14.79
C ALA A 8 -14.00 -10.03 13.89
N ILE A 9 -14.87 -9.18 14.48
CA ILE A 9 -15.84 -8.38 13.73
C ILE A 9 -15.11 -7.43 12.75
N GLY A 10 -14.09 -6.72 13.21
CA GLY A 10 -13.30 -5.82 12.37
C GLY A 10 -12.63 -6.55 11.20
N VAL A 11 -12.06 -7.73 11.45
CA VAL A 11 -11.45 -8.56 10.40
C VAL A 11 -12.49 -8.99 9.38
N VAL A 12 -13.66 -9.48 9.81
CA VAL A 12 -14.74 -9.89 8.91
C VAL A 12 -15.22 -8.72 8.05
N ILE A 13 -15.43 -7.55 8.65
CA ILE A 13 -15.82 -6.34 7.93
C ILE A 13 -14.75 -5.94 6.92
N GLY A 14 -13.48 -5.96 7.31
CA GLY A 14 -12.36 -5.61 6.43
C GLY A 14 -12.25 -6.53 5.21
N VAL A 15 -12.35 -7.85 5.42
CA VAL A 15 -12.32 -8.84 4.32
C VAL A 15 -13.50 -8.64 3.38
N PHE A 16 -14.71 -8.39 3.91
CA PHE A 16 -15.88 -8.16 3.09
C PHE A 16 -15.78 -6.87 2.25
N ALA A 17 -15.30 -5.79 2.86
CA ALA A 17 -15.07 -4.53 2.18
C ALA A 17 -14.03 -4.68 1.05
N ALA A 18 -12.91 -5.38 1.31
CA ALA A 18 -11.87 -5.64 0.33
C ALA A 18 -12.42 -6.38 -0.90
N ARG A 19 -13.16 -7.49 -0.69
CA ARG A 19 -13.81 -8.21 -1.79
C ARG A 19 -14.77 -7.35 -2.59
N ARG A 20 -15.56 -6.52 -1.91
CA ARG A 20 -16.53 -5.65 -2.59
C ARG A 20 -15.87 -4.60 -3.46
N ILE A 21 -14.71 -4.10 -3.06
CA ILE A 21 -13.90 -3.17 -3.84
C ILE A 21 -13.34 -3.89 -5.08
N GLU A 22 -12.76 -5.07 -4.90
CA GLU A 22 -12.18 -5.89 -5.99
C GLU A 22 -13.20 -6.29 -7.06
N GLU A 23 -14.45 -6.60 -6.66
CA GLU A 23 -15.54 -6.97 -7.58
C GLU A 23 -16.02 -5.82 -8.47
N THR A 24 -15.58 -4.58 -8.23
CA THR A 24 -15.97 -3.42 -9.02
C THR A 24 -14.84 -2.93 -9.92
N GLU A 25 -15.14 -2.60 -11.19
CA GLU A 25 -14.16 -2.02 -12.11
C GLU A 25 -13.53 -0.72 -11.55
N LYS A 26 -14.36 0.11 -10.89
CA LYS A 26 -13.90 1.34 -10.25
C LYS A 26 -12.95 1.05 -9.08
N GLY A 27 -13.22 0.03 -8.28
CA GLY A 27 -12.36 -0.35 -7.15
C GLY A 27 -11.01 -0.88 -7.63
N LYS A 28 -11.01 -1.71 -8.68
CA LYS A 28 -9.77 -2.17 -9.32
C LYS A 28 -8.93 -1.00 -9.85
N ALA A 29 -9.54 -0.05 -10.57
CA ALA A 29 -8.85 1.13 -11.06
C ALA A 29 -8.26 2.01 -9.95
N LEU A 30 -8.94 2.10 -8.80
CA LEU A 30 -8.39 2.81 -7.63
C LEU A 30 -7.19 2.08 -7.03
N LEU A 31 -7.25 0.75 -6.88
CA LEU A 31 -6.14 -0.05 -6.39
C LEU A 31 -4.92 0.03 -7.31
N ASP A 32 -5.14 -0.03 -8.63
CA ASP A 32 -4.07 0.10 -9.62
C ASP A 32 -3.42 1.50 -9.56
N ASN A 33 -4.21 2.56 -9.35
CA ASN A 33 -3.66 3.91 -9.20
C ASN A 33 -2.80 4.05 -7.93
N VAL A 34 -3.27 3.45 -6.82
CA VAL A 34 -2.54 3.45 -5.56
C VAL A 34 -1.23 2.67 -5.71
N ASP A 35 -1.25 1.47 -6.33
CA ASP A 35 -0.05 0.68 -6.57
C ASP A 35 0.98 1.46 -7.40
N ALA A 36 0.53 2.09 -8.49
CA ALA A 36 1.40 2.90 -9.35
C ALA A 36 2.07 4.04 -8.57
N ARG A 37 1.30 4.81 -7.78
CA ARG A 37 1.84 5.90 -6.96
C ARG A 37 2.78 5.41 -5.86
N SER A 38 2.46 4.28 -5.24
CA SER A 38 3.31 3.69 -4.20
C SER A 38 4.65 3.23 -4.75
N ARG A 39 4.68 2.65 -5.96
CA ARG A 39 5.92 2.30 -6.66
C ARG A 39 6.73 3.53 -7.01
N GLU A 40 6.12 4.53 -7.65
CA GLU A 40 6.79 5.77 -8.03
C GLU A 40 7.42 6.46 -6.81
N PHE A 41 6.69 6.52 -5.70
CA PHE A 41 7.20 7.04 -4.45
C PHE A 41 8.39 6.22 -3.93
N THR A 42 8.29 4.90 -3.92
CA THR A 42 9.35 4.00 -3.43
C THR A 42 10.61 4.09 -4.29
N ASP A 43 10.45 4.16 -5.61
CA ASP A 43 11.56 4.33 -6.55
C ASP A 43 12.23 5.69 -6.36
N ALA A 44 11.47 6.78 -6.22
CA ALA A 44 12.02 8.11 -5.95
C ALA A 44 12.79 8.16 -4.61
N VAL A 45 12.28 7.50 -3.57
CA VAL A 45 12.99 7.37 -2.29
C VAL A 45 14.29 6.60 -2.46
N LYS A 46 14.26 5.45 -3.15
CA LYS A 46 15.43 4.62 -3.42
C LYS A 46 16.49 5.40 -4.21
N ASP A 47 16.08 6.09 -5.27
CA ASP A 47 16.96 6.91 -6.09
C ASP A 47 17.60 8.04 -5.27
N GLY A 48 16.83 8.69 -4.38
CA GLY A 48 17.35 9.68 -3.45
C GLY A 48 18.41 9.12 -2.50
N TYR A 49 18.18 7.93 -1.93
CA TYR A 49 19.18 7.24 -1.10
C TYR A 49 20.43 6.87 -1.89
N GLN A 50 20.27 6.33 -3.10
CA GLN A 50 21.39 5.96 -3.97
C GLN A 50 22.18 7.18 -4.49
N ALA A 51 21.52 8.31 -4.74
CA ALA A 51 22.17 9.56 -5.09
C ALA A 51 23.06 10.05 -3.94
N ARG A 52 22.56 9.97 -2.69
CA ARG A 52 23.36 10.31 -1.51
C ARG A 52 24.52 9.35 -1.29
N ASP A 53 24.32 8.05 -1.52
CA ASP A 53 25.39 7.05 -1.40
C ASP A 53 26.50 7.28 -2.46
N ARG A 54 26.15 7.72 -3.67
CA ARG A 54 27.12 8.10 -4.72
C ARG A 54 27.89 9.36 -4.36
N GLU A 55 27.19 10.42 -3.92
CA GLU A 55 27.83 11.65 -3.44
C GLU A 55 28.77 11.40 -2.24
N LEU A 56 28.41 10.49 -1.33
CA LEU A 56 29.22 10.15 -0.16
C LEU A 56 30.41 9.24 -0.49
N ARG A 57 30.33 8.43 -1.56
CA ARG A 57 31.44 7.60 -2.05
C ARG A 57 32.38 8.34 -2.99
N GLY A 58 32.03 9.57 -3.41
CA GLY A 58 32.89 10.45 -4.18
C GLY A 58 33.05 10.08 -5.66
N GLU A 59 32.05 9.42 -6.25
CA GLU A 59 31.91 9.28 -7.71
C GLU A 59 31.12 10.45 -8.31
#